data_AF-B9ETP0-F1
#
_entry.id   AF-B9ETP0-F1
#
_cell.length_a   1.000
_cell.length_b   1.000
_cell.length_c   1.000
_cell.angle_alpha   90.00
_cell.angle_beta   90.00
_cell.angle_gamma   90.00
#
_symmetry.space_group_name_H-M   'P 1'
#
loop_
_entity.id
_entity.type
_entity.pdbx_description
1 polymer ?
#
loop_
_entity_poly.entity_id
_entity_poly.type
_entity_poly.pdbx_seq_one_letter_code
_entity_poly.pdbx_strand_id
1 'polypeptide(L)'
;MVTGGAASNVLYNLLCTGCGRRAAAVIDYDIALLFQPCLLLGVSIGVVCNVMFPEWLITALFALFLAFCTTKTLRAGLRIWSSESRGATLAVAAATAHGREEPLLLPHGTDAGNGGGARGDAGFPWKDVSVLVMVWLCFFVLHVFIGDKHGKGMIRIKPCGVAYWLITLSQVPFAVAFTAYIIYAKRKKQVLHNQEDGKANPESTKMDTLPTLLFPLAAFVTGALSGLFGIGGGLLLNPVLLQIGIPPQTAAATSSFMVLFCASMSMVQFILLGMQGIGEASVYAGICFVASVVGAVVIERAIRKSGRVSLIVFLVTGIMAVSTVIITFFGALDVWAQYTSGAYMGFKLPC
;
A
#
# COMPACT_ATOMS: atom_id res chain seq x y z
N MET A 1 7.25 7.89 -10.92
CA MET A 1 5.80 7.74 -11.23
C MET A 1 4.98 7.39 -9.99
N VAL A 2 5.12 6.19 -9.41
CA VAL A 2 4.29 5.72 -8.27
C VAL A 2 4.35 6.66 -7.05
N THR A 3 5.53 7.15 -6.68
CA THR A 3 5.69 8.13 -5.58
C THR A 3 4.85 9.40 -5.81
N GLY A 4 4.82 9.91 -7.05
CA GLY A 4 4.02 11.09 -7.40
C GLY A 4 2.51 10.81 -7.27
N GLY A 5 2.05 9.66 -7.77
CA GLY A 5 0.64 9.28 -7.66
C GLY A 5 0.17 8.99 -6.23
N ALA A 6 1.06 8.45 -5.38
CA ALA A 6 0.77 8.23 -3.96
C ALA A 6 0.77 9.55 -3.17
N ALA A 7 1.73 10.44 -3.46
CA ALA A 7 1.83 11.75 -2.84
C ALA A 7 0.57 12.59 -3.11
N SER A 8 0.09 12.61 -4.36
CA SER A 8 -1.15 13.31 -4.70
C SER A 8 -2.36 12.71 -3.99
N ASN A 9 -2.45 11.39 -3.87
CA ASN A 9 -3.58 10.75 -3.20
C ASN A 9 -3.60 11.03 -1.70
N VAL A 10 -2.44 10.99 -1.04
CA VAL A 10 -2.31 11.38 0.37
C VAL A 10 -2.66 12.85 0.56
N LEU A 11 -2.12 13.74 -0.29
CA LEU A 11 -2.41 15.17 -0.24
C LEU A 11 -3.91 15.44 -0.42
N TYR A 12 -4.54 14.80 -1.41
CA TYR A 12 -5.97 14.93 -1.66
C TYR A 12 -6.81 14.49 -0.45
N ASN A 13 -6.48 13.33 0.16
CA ASN A 13 -7.17 12.84 1.36
C ASN A 13 -7.01 13.80 2.55
N LEU A 14 -5.83 14.35 2.77
CA LEU A 14 -5.58 15.32 3.85
C LEU A 14 -6.35 16.64 3.63
N LEU A 15 -6.34 17.17 2.42
CA LEU A 15 -7.06 18.40 2.07
C LEU A 15 -8.58 18.24 2.19
N CYS A 16 -9.13 17.10 1.74
CA CYS A 16 -10.57 16.83 1.87
C CYS A 16 -11.01 16.65 3.32
N THR A 17 -10.14 16.09 4.17
CA THR A 17 -10.39 15.95 5.62
C THR A 17 -10.41 17.32 6.31
N GLY A 18 -9.46 18.20 5.99
CA GLY A 18 -9.42 19.57 6.53
C GLY A 18 -10.58 20.47 6.08
N CYS A 19 -11.22 20.17 4.93
CA CYS A 19 -12.37 20.92 4.42
C CYS A 19 -13.73 20.52 5.03
N GLY A 20 -13.80 19.56 5.96
CA GLY A 20 -15.05 19.17 6.64
C GLY A 20 -16.13 18.57 5.74
N ARG A 21 -15.81 18.20 4.50
CA ARG A 21 -16.78 17.79 3.45
C ARG A 21 -17.07 16.29 3.39
N ARG A 22 -16.52 15.46 4.29
CA ARG A 22 -16.70 14.00 4.30
C ARG A 22 -16.63 13.40 5.70
N ALA A 23 -17.33 12.28 5.90
CA ALA A 23 -16.91 11.25 6.85
C ALA A 23 -15.48 10.85 6.47
N ALA A 24 -14.50 11.37 7.21
CA ALA A 24 -13.11 11.34 6.84
C ALA A 24 -12.61 9.89 6.69
N ALA A 25 -11.95 9.57 5.58
CA ALA A 25 -11.12 8.39 5.52
C ALA A 25 -9.90 8.65 6.42
N VAL A 26 -10.06 8.35 7.71
CA VAL A 26 -8.98 8.52 8.69
C VAL A 26 -7.91 7.49 8.39
N ILE A 27 -6.70 7.96 8.10
CA ILE A 27 -5.52 7.10 7.96
C ILE A 27 -5.30 6.43 9.32
N ASP A 28 -5.25 5.10 9.31
CA ASP A 28 -4.92 4.31 10.49
C ASP A 28 -3.39 4.23 10.63
N TYR A 29 -2.83 5.18 11.38
CA TYR A 29 -1.39 5.27 11.63
C TYR A 29 -0.89 4.11 12.49
N ASP A 30 -1.75 3.53 13.31
CA ASP A 30 -1.42 2.41 14.16
C ASP A 30 -1.07 1.16 13.33
N ILE A 31 -1.81 0.92 12.26
CA ILE A 31 -1.57 -0.20 11.34
C ILE A 31 -0.39 0.11 10.42
N ALA A 32 -0.28 1.36 9.95
CA ALA A 32 0.86 1.80 9.15
C ALA A 32 2.18 1.60 9.93
N LEU A 33 2.24 2.02 11.19
CA LEU A 33 3.43 1.85 12.05
C LEU A 33 3.83 0.38 12.22
N LEU A 34 2.87 -0.53 12.35
CA LEU A 34 3.15 -1.94 12.52
C LEU A 34 3.69 -2.59 11.23
N PHE A 35 3.15 -2.20 10.08
CA PHE A 35 3.50 -2.83 8.80
C PHE A 35 4.72 -2.19 8.13
N GLN A 36 5.00 -0.90 8.38
CA GLN A 36 6.02 -0.15 7.65
C GLN A 36 7.44 -0.72 7.75
N PRO A 37 7.96 -1.12 8.93
CA PRO A 37 9.33 -1.63 9.03
C PRO A 37 9.54 -2.90 8.20
N CYS A 38 8.59 -3.86 8.30
CA CYS A 38 8.62 -5.10 7.53
C CYS A 38 8.46 -4.84 6.03
N LEU A 39 7.62 -3.85 5.67
CA LEU A 39 7.40 -3.47 4.29
C LEU A 39 8.64 -2.82 3.66
N LEU A 40 9.32 -1.91 4.36
CA LEU A 40 10.57 -1.29 3.90
C LEU A 40 11.72 -2.30 3.79
N LEU A 41 11.78 -3.25 4.72
CA LEU A 41 12.72 -4.38 4.63
C LEU A 41 12.45 -5.20 3.36
N GLY A 42 11.19 -5.57 3.13
CA GLY A 42 10.77 -6.28 1.92
C GLY A 42 11.15 -5.51 0.65
N VAL A 43 10.85 -4.20 0.59
CA VAL A 43 11.21 -3.33 -0.54
C VAL A 43 12.70 -3.38 -0.84
N SER A 44 13.54 -3.28 0.19
CA SER A 44 14.98 -3.32 0.05
C SER A 44 15.46 -4.61 -0.63
N ILE A 45 14.91 -5.75 -0.21
CA ILE A 45 15.21 -7.06 -0.80
C ILE A 45 14.64 -7.15 -2.23
N GLY A 46 13.42 -6.67 -2.44
CA GLY A 46 12.77 -6.65 -3.75
C GLY A 46 13.57 -5.89 -4.81
N VAL A 47 14.12 -4.72 -4.45
CA VAL A 47 14.97 -3.93 -5.37
C VAL A 47 16.29 -4.64 -5.65
N VAL A 48 16.91 -5.30 -4.67
CA VAL A 48 18.11 -6.12 -4.91
C VAL A 48 17.79 -7.28 -5.86
N CYS A 49 16.66 -7.97 -5.66
CA CYS A 49 16.19 -9.02 -6.57
C CYS A 49 15.92 -8.47 -7.98
N ASN A 50 15.38 -7.25 -8.12
CA ASN A 50 15.17 -6.61 -9.42
C ASN A 50 16.48 -6.44 -10.20
N VAL A 51 17.58 -6.12 -9.52
CA VAL A 51 18.90 -5.99 -10.17
C VAL A 51 19.51 -7.35 -10.53
N MET A 52 19.29 -8.37 -9.70
CA MET A 52 19.88 -9.70 -9.90
C MET A 52 19.14 -10.53 -10.94
N PHE A 53 17.81 -10.38 -11.03
CA PHE A 53 16.99 -11.22 -11.89
C PHE A 53 17.07 -10.76 -13.35
N PRO A 54 17.08 -11.70 -14.31
CA PRO A 54 17.04 -11.35 -15.71
C PRO A 54 15.68 -10.74 -16.08
N GLU A 55 15.66 -9.91 -17.11
CA GLU A 55 14.48 -9.14 -17.52
C GLU A 55 13.29 -10.03 -17.90
N TRP A 56 13.54 -11.17 -18.57
CA TRP A 56 12.52 -12.15 -18.91
C TRP A 56 11.83 -12.73 -17.66
N LEU A 57 12.58 -12.92 -16.58
CA LEU A 57 12.03 -13.47 -15.33
C LEU A 57 11.17 -12.42 -14.62
N ILE A 58 11.64 -11.17 -14.55
CA ILE A 58 10.89 -10.07 -13.92
C ILE A 58 9.58 -9.83 -14.68
N THR A 59 9.64 -9.76 -16.01
CA THR A 59 8.47 -9.58 -16.87
C THR A 59 7.49 -10.75 -16.75
N ALA A 60 7.96 -12.00 -16.76
CA ALA A 60 7.12 -13.18 -16.57
C ALA A 60 6.46 -13.21 -15.17
N LEU A 61 7.22 -12.94 -14.10
CA LEU A 61 6.69 -12.86 -12.74
C LEU A 61 5.66 -11.74 -12.60
N PHE A 62 5.92 -10.58 -13.22
CA PHE A 62 5.01 -9.44 -13.18
C PHE A 62 3.73 -9.72 -13.97
N ALA A 63 3.83 -10.34 -15.15
CA ALA A 63 2.68 -10.74 -15.95
C ALA A 63 1.81 -11.78 -15.21
N LEU A 64 2.43 -12.80 -14.59
CA LEU A 64 1.74 -13.78 -13.77
C LEU A 64 1.03 -13.13 -12.58
N PHE A 65 1.70 -12.20 -11.91
CA PHE A 65 1.15 -11.44 -10.79
C PHE A 65 -0.06 -10.60 -11.23
N LEU A 66 0.05 -9.84 -12.32
CA LEU A 66 -1.05 -9.04 -12.85
C LEU A 66 -2.23 -9.92 -13.32
N ALA A 67 -1.96 -11.07 -13.95
CA ALA A 67 -3.00 -12.02 -14.32
C ALA A 67 -3.72 -12.59 -13.08
N PHE A 68 -2.99 -12.96 -12.03
CA PHE A 68 -3.55 -13.42 -10.77
C PHE A 68 -4.40 -12.33 -10.10
N CYS A 69 -3.89 -11.11 -10.01
CA CYS A 69 -4.65 -10.00 -9.43
C CYS A 69 -5.88 -9.67 -10.29
N THR A 70 -5.76 -9.67 -11.62
CA THR A 70 -6.89 -9.42 -12.53
C THR A 70 -7.98 -10.45 -12.36
N THR A 71 -7.64 -11.74 -12.31
CA THR A 71 -8.64 -12.82 -12.11
C THR A 71 -9.30 -12.74 -10.74
N LYS A 72 -8.53 -12.45 -9.68
CA LYS A 72 -9.07 -12.26 -8.32
C LYS A 72 -10.01 -11.04 -8.26
N THR A 73 -9.60 -9.91 -8.83
CA THR A 73 -10.39 -8.66 -8.85
C THR A 73 -11.63 -8.82 -9.73
N LEU A 74 -11.54 -9.51 -10.86
CA LEU A 74 -12.70 -9.82 -11.71
C LEU A 74 -13.73 -10.68 -10.95
N ARG A 75 -13.28 -11.75 -10.27
CA ARG A 75 -14.18 -12.59 -9.45
C ARG A 75 -14.81 -11.81 -8.29
N ALA A 76 -14.07 -10.87 -7.69
CA ALA A 76 -14.61 -9.98 -6.66
C ALA A 76 -15.61 -8.98 -7.25
N GLY A 77 -15.29 -8.36 -8.38
CA GLY A 77 -16.15 -7.42 -9.10
C GLY A 77 -17.46 -8.05 -9.56
N LEU A 78 -17.41 -9.27 -10.10
CA LEU A 78 -18.61 -10.06 -10.46
C LEU A 78 -19.47 -10.38 -9.22
N ARG A 79 -18.85 -10.71 -8.07
CA ARG A 79 -19.56 -10.92 -6.80
C ARG A 79 -20.22 -9.64 -6.28
N ILE A 80 -19.51 -8.51 -6.34
CA ILE A 80 -20.05 -7.22 -5.91
C ILE A 80 -21.20 -6.82 -6.84
N TRP A 81 -21.03 -6.95 -8.15
CA TRP A 81 -22.08 -6.66 -9.11
C TRP A 81 -23.30 -7.56 -8.93
N SER A 82 -23.13 -8.85 -8.66
CA SER A 82 -24.27 -9.72 -8.41
C SER A 82 -24.99 -9.33 -7.11
N SER A 83 -24.27 -8.92 -6.07
CA SER A 83 -24.88 -8.41 -4.83
C SER A 83 -25.59 -7.08 -5.02
N GLU A 84 -25.01 -6.14 -5.78
CA GLU A 84 -25.63 -4.85 -6.11
C GLU A 84 -26.84 -5.03 -7.02
N SER A 85 -26.79 -5.97 -7.97
CA SER A 85 -27.91 -6.28 -8.85
C SER A 85 -29.03 -6.98 -8.11
N ARG A 86 -28.72 -7.92 -7.20
CA ARG A 86 -29.73 -8.55 -6.33
C ARG A 86 -30.35 -7.56 -5.36
N GLY A 87 -29.56 -6.66 -4.77
CA GLY A 87 -30.05 -5.57 -3.93
C GLY A 87 -30.91 -4.58 -4.70
N ALA A 88 -30.53 -4.24 -5.94
CA ALA A 88 -31.33 -3.41 -6.83
C ALA A 88 -32.63 -4.11 -7.25
N THR A 89 -32.60 -5.40 -7.58
CA THR A 89 -33.80 -6.19 -7.89
C THR A 89 -34.71 -6.33 -6.67
N LEU A 90 -34.17 -6.50 -5.46
CA LEU A 90 -34.94 -6.53 -4.21
C LEU A 90 -35.54 -5.16 -3.86
N ALA A 91 -34.80 -4.07 -4.06
CA ALA A 91 -35.31 -2.70 -3.86
C ALA A 91 -36.37 -2.33 -4.91
N VAL A 92 -36.19 -2.75 -6.16
CA VAL A 92 -37.19 -2.57 -7.23
C VAL A 92 -38.38 -3.48 -7.00
N ALA A 93 -38.21 -4.71 -6.51
CA ALA A 93 -39.29 -5.61 -6.12
C ALA A 93 -40.08 -5.08 -4.91
N ALA A 94 -39.42 -4.47 -3.93
CA ALA A 94 -40.08 -3.78 -2.82
C ALA A 94 -40.85 -2.54 -3.31
N ALA A 95 -40.29 -1.79 -4.26
CA ALA A 95 -40.96 -0.64 -4.89
C ALA A 95 -42.09 -1.02 -5.85
N THR A 96 -42.08 -2.23 -6.43
CA THR A 96 -43.15 -2.73 -7.31
C THR A 96 -44.21 -3.53 -6.55
N ALA A 97 -43.89 -4.07 -5.37
CA ALA A 97 -44.86 -4.69 -4.47
C ALA A 97 -45.71 -3.65 -3.71
N HIS A 98 -45.19 -2.45 -3.47
CA HIS A 98 -45.95 -1.32 -2.90
C HIS A 98 -46.44 -0.38 -4.02
N GLY A 99 -47.54 -0.75 -4.66
CA GLY A 99 -48.32 0.19 -5.45
C GLY A 99 -48.94 1.26 -4.55
N ARG A 100 -48.48 2.51 -4.70
CA ARG A 100 -49.12 3.75 -4.23
C ARG A 100 -49.30 3.90 -2.71
N GLU A 101 -48.23 4.33 -2.03
CA GLU A 101 -48.26 5.27 -0.90
C GLU A 101 -46.81 5.72 -0.61
N GLU A 102 -46.58 7.02 -0.39
CA GLU A 102 -45.34 7.49 0.22
C GLU A 102 -45.14 6.83 1.58
N PRO A 103 -43.88 6.56 1.98
CA PRO A 103 -43.53 6.80 3.36
C PRO A 103 -42.23 7.59 3.49
N LEU A 104 -42.42 8.80 3.98
CA LEU A 104 -41.60 9.40 5.02
C LEU A 104 -41.24 8.33 6.08
N LEU A 105 -39.95 8.11 6.36
CA LEU A 105 -39.36 8.05 7.70
C LEU A 105 -37.91 7.53 7.66
N LEU A 106 -36.99 8.48 7.79
CA LEU A 106 -35.78 8.29 8.58
C LEU A 106 -36.21 7.98 10.03
N PRO A 107 -35.76 6.88 10.66
CA PRO A 107 -35.68 6.82 12.11
C PRO A 107 -34.34 7.42 12.52
N HIS A 108 -34.44 8.61 13.09
CA HIS A 108 -33.41 9.21 13.93
C HIS A 108 -33.20 8.29 15.14
N GLY A 109 -32.09 7.55 15.16
CA GLY A 109 -31.58 6.90 16.36
C GLY A 109 -30.82 7.94 17.19
N THR A 110 -31.57 8.75 17.93
CA THR A 110 -31.06 9.57 19.03
C THR A 110 -30.91 8.64 20.22
N ASP A 111 -29.68 8.48 20.72
CA ASP A 111 -29.44 8.60 22.16
C ASP A 111 -28.13 9.33 22.35
N ALA A 112 -28.30 10.63 22.55
CA ALA A 112 -27.34 11.53 23.15
C ALA A 112 -27.16 11.12 24.62
N GLY A 113 -26.34 10.10 24.84
CA GLY A 113 -25.73 9.84 26.13
C GLY A 113 -24.68 10.90 26.41
N ASN A 114 -25.06 11.91 27.20
CA ASN A 114 -24.17 12.90 27.80
C ASN A 114 -23.13 12.22 28.70
N GLY A 115 -22.05 11.73 28.10
CA GLY A 115 -20.79 11.40 28.77
C GLY A 115 -19.79 12.50 28.47
N GLY A 116 -19.77 13.53 29.32
CA GLY A 116 -18.75 14.57 29.28
C GLY A 116 -17.36 13.94 29.45
N GLY A 117 -16.53 14.05 28.42
CA GLY A 117 -15.16 13.55 28.42
C GLY A 117 -14.41 14.08 27.21
N ALA A 118 -13.83 15.26 27.37
CA ALA A 118 -12.82 15.88 26.51
C ALA A 118 -13.10 15.88 24.99
N ARG A 119 -13.64 17.00 24.49
CA ARG A 119 -13.21 17.57 23.19
C ARG A 119 -11.71 17.86 23.28
N GLY A 120 -10.89 16.82 23.20
CA GLY A 120 -9.46 16.91 23.03
C GLY A 120 -9.19 17.24 21.57
N ASP A 121 -8.61 18.41 21.36
CA ASP A 121 -7.92 18.88 20.17
C ASP A 121 -7.68 17.76 19.13
N ALA A 122 -8.47 17.72 18.05
CA ALA A 122 -8.26 16.80 16.93
C ALA A 122 -7.09 17.28 16.07
N GLY A 123 -5.93 17.47 16.71
CA GLY A 123 -4.68 17.77 16.06
C GLY A 123 -4.24 16.59 15.20
N PHE A 124 -3.67 16.88 14.03
CA PHE A 124 -3.01 15.89 13.20
C PHE A 124 -2.04 15.03 14.05
N PRO A 125 -2.01 13.69 13.90
CA PRO A 125 -1.21 12.80 14.75
C PRO A 125 0.29 12.88 14.41
N TRP A 126 0.89 14.03 14.71
CA TRP A 126 2.29 14.35 14.45
C TRP A 126 3.26 13.35 15.09
N LYS A 127 2.89 12.77 16.23
CA LYS A 127 3.72 11.78 16.93
C LYS A 127 3.88 10.50 16.09
N ASP A 128 2.79 9.96 15.57
CA ASP A 128 2.82 8.69 14.82
C ASP A 128 3.48 8.87 13.45
N VAL A 129 3.18 9.98 12.77
CA VAL A 129 3.84 10.35 11.51
C VAL A 129 5.33 10.59 11.71
N SER A 130 5.73 11.24 12.81
CA SER A 130 7.14 11.45 13.13
C SER A 130 7.89 10.13 13.33
N VAL A 131 7.29 9.14 14.00
CA VAL A 131 7.92 7.81 14.15
C VAL A 131 8.04 7.12 12.80
N LEU A 132 7.03 7.22 11.93
CA LEU A 132 7.07 6.61 10.60
C LEU A 132 8.15 7.22 9.70
N VAL A 133 8.26 8.55 9.72
CA VAL A 133 9.32 9.29 9.01
C VAL A 133 10.69 8.94 9.59
N MET A 134 10.82 8.80 10.91
CA MET A 134 12.06 8.39 11.55
C MET A 134 12.48 6.98 11.10
N VAL A 135 11.58 6.00 11.09
CA VAL A 135 11.86 4.64 10.58
C VAL A 135 12.31 4.70 9.12
N TRP A 136 11.59 5.45 8.28
CA TRP A 136 11.96 5.64 6.88
C TRP A 136 13.34 6.28 6.73
N LEU A 137 13.65 7.33 7.50
CA LEU A 137 14.94 8.00 7.50
C LEU A 137 16.07 7.06 7.95
N CYS A 138 15.84 6.22 8.96
CA CYS A 138 16.83 5.22 9.38
C CYS A 138 17.17 4.26 8.24
N PHE A 139 16.16 3.72 7.54
CA PHE A 139 16.39 2.87 6.37
C PHE A 139 17.06 3.65 5.23
N PHE A 140 16.62 4.88 4.95
CA PHE A 140 17.22 5.76 3.95
C PHE A 140 18.71 5.97 4.22
N VAL A 141 19.08 6.33 5.44
CA VAL A 141 20.48 6.54 5.86
C VAL A 141 21.29 5.26 5.69
N LEU A 142 20.76 4.10 6.11
CA LEU A 142 21.43 2.81 5.89
C LEU A 142 21.67 2.54 4.39
N HIS A 143 20.71 2.86 3.52
CA HIS A 143 20.84 2.70 2.07
C HIS A 143 21.81 3.70 1.45
N VAL A 144 21.85 4.95 1.92
CA VAL A 144 22.86 5.93 1.50
C VAL A 144 24.26 5.48 1.90
N PHE A 145 24.43 4.84 3.06
CA PHE A 145 25.71 4.24 3.46
C PHE A 145 26.12 3.04 2.58
N ILE A 146 25.15 2.29 2.04
CA ILE A 146 25.40 1.19 1.10
C ILE A 146 25.72 1.71 -0.31
N GLY A 147 25.01 2.75 -0.75
CA GLY A 147 24.96 3.18 -2.14
C GLY A 147 25.91 4.32 -2.48
N ASP A 148 27.07 4.00 -3.04
CA ASP A 148 27.63 4.83 -4.11
C ASP A 148 28.56 4.00 -5.02
N LYS A 149 28.06 3.64 -6.21
CA LYS A 149 28.85 3.04 -7.30
C LYS A 149 29.95 3.97 -7.82
N HIS A 150 29.97 5.26 -7.45
CA HIS A 150 30.92 6.25 -7.99
C HIS A 150 32.02 6.70 -7.02
N GLY A 151 32.16 6.02 -5.87
CA GLY A 151 33.36 6.14 -5.05
C GLY A 151 33.60 7.52 -4.45
N LYS A 152 32.55 8.34 -4.29
CA LYS A 152 32.60 9.67 -3.66
C LYS A 152 31.80 9.74 -2.34
N GLY A 153 31.46 8.59 -1.76
CA GLY A 153 30.91 8.48 -0.41
C GLY A 153 31.97 8.53 0.70
N MET A 154 31.51 8.81 1.92
CA MET A 154 32.32 8.94 3.14
C MET A 154 33.06 7.64 3.55
N ILE A 155 32.64 6.48 3.03
CA ILE A 155 33.23 5.15 3.29
C ILE A 155 33.32 4.37 1.96
N ARG A 156 34.53 3.99 1.53
CA ARG A 156 34.79 3.27 0.27
C ARG A 156 34.54 1.77 0.43
N ILE A 157 33.28 1.35 0.35
CA ILE A 157 32.90 -0.07 0.45
C ILE A 157 32.90 -0.70 -0.94
N LYS A 158 33.67 -1.78 -1.12
CA LYS A 158 33.65 -2.55 -2.37
C LYS A 158 32.28 -3.25 -2.52
N PRO A 159 31.62 -3.17 -3.71
CA PRO A 159 30.44 -3.98 -3.97
C PRO A 159 30.80 -5.45 -3.75
N CYS A 160 29.96 -6.17 -3.00
CA CYS A 160 30.17 -7.55 -2.55
C CYS A 160 31.32 -7.83 -1.58
N GLY A 161 31.83 -6.81 -0.88
CA GLY A 161 32.62 -7.04 0.33
C GLY A 161 31.77 -7.59 1.48
N VAL A 162 32.43 -8.20 2.48
CA VAL A 162 31.78 -8.64 3.74
C VAL A 162 31.00 -7.48 4.39
N ALA A 163 31.52 -6.25 4.32
CA ALA A 163 30.86 -5.05 4.82
C ALA A 163 29.52 -4.75 4.12
N TYR A 164 29.40 -4.98 2.81
CA TYR A 164 28.15 -4.78 2.06
C TYR A 164 27.05 -5.75 2.53
N TRP A 165 27.41 -7.03 2.70
CA TRP A 165 26.49 -8.05 3.20
C TRP A 165 26.15 -7.83 4.67
N LEU A 166 27.10 -7.39 5.50
CA LEU A 166 26.85 -7.05 6.91
C LEU A 166 25.87 -5.88 7.05
N ILE A 167 26.02 -4.82 6.25
CA ILE A 167 25.10 -3.67 6.30
C ILE A 167 23.73 -4.07 5.74
N THR A 168 23.67 -4.89 4.70
CA THR A 168 22.40 -5.44 4.18
C THR A 168 21.71 -6.33 5.23
N LEU A 169 22.46 -7.23 5.88
CA LEU A 169 21.96 -8.07 6.97
C LEU A 169 21.52 -7.24 8.19
N SER A 170 22.16 -6.10 8.46
CA SER A 170 21.82 -5.21 9.57
C SER A 170 20.40 -4.62 9.45
N GLN A 171 19.82 -4.58 8.26
CA GLN A 171 18.45 -4.10 8.06
C GLN A 171 17.42 -5.00 8.76
N VAL A 172 17.70 -6.31 8.87
CA VAL A 172 16.82 -7.27 9.54
C VAL A 172 16.70 -7.00 11.05
N PRO A 173 17.80 -6.92 11.85
CA PRO A 173 17.70 -6.59 13.26
C PRO A 173 17.12 -5.19 13.50
N PHE A 174 17.38 -4.20 12.63
CA PHE A 174 16.70 -2.90 12.74
C PHE A 174 15.19 -3.02 12.52
N ALA A 175 14.73 -3.73 11.48
CA ALA A 175 13.31 -3.97 11.24
C ALA A 175 12.65 -4.68 12.42
N VAL A 176 13.29 -5.72 12.96
CA VAL A 176 12.80 -6.48 14.11
C VAL A 176 12.77 -5.61 15.37
N ALA A 177 13.82 -4.81 15.63
CA ALA A 177 13.90 -3.91 16.79
C ALA A 177 12.81 -2.84 16.74
N PHE A 178 12.58 -2.20 15.59
CA PHE A 178 11.50 -1.23 15.44
C PHE A 178 10.13 -1.88 15.59
N THR A 179 9.90 -3.04 14.97
CA THR A 179 8.63 -3.76 15.11
C THR A 179 8.37 -4.17 16.56
N ALA A 180 9.39 -4.70 17.25
CA ALA A 180 9.31 -5.07 18.66
C ALA A 180 9.09 -3.85 19.56
N TYR A 181 9.77 -2.73 19.30
CA TYR A 181 9.58 -1.47 20.01
C TYR A 181 8.15 -0.94 19.87
N ILE A 182 7.59 -0.95 18.66
CA ILE A 182 6.22 -0.49 18.39
C ILE A 182 5.20 -1.39 19.09
N ILE A 183 5.39 -2.73 19.02
CA ILE A 183 4.52 -3.69 19.74
C ILE A 183 4.61 -3.44 21.26
N TYR A 184 5.81 -3.23 21.80
CA TYR A 184 6.01 -2.94 23.21
C TYR A 184 5.33 -1.63 23.64
N ALA A 185 5.51 -0.56 22.86
CA ALA A 185 4.88 0.74 23.12
C ALA A 185 3.35 0.66 23.08
N LYS A 186 2.78 -0.11 22.14
CA LYS A 186 1.33 -0.35 22.08
C LYS A 186 0.81 -1.16 23.25
N ARG A 187 1.48 -2.26 23.61
CA ARG A 187 1.12 -3.08 24.78
C ARG A 187 1.15 -2.25 26.06
N LYS A 188 2.17 -1.41 26.24
CA LYS A 188 2.27 -0.51 27.39
C LYS A 188 1.10 0.49 27.45
N LYS A 189 0.70 1.06 26.30
CA LYS A 189 -0.43 1.99 26.21
C LYS A 189 -1.78 1.30 26.50
N GLN A 190 -1.98 0.06 26.01
CA GLN A 190 -3.17 -0.74 26.30
C GLN A 190 -3.28 -1.12 27.77
N VAL A 191 -2.17 -1.51 28.40
CA VAL A 191 -2.16 -1.84 29.84
C VAL A 191 -2.51 -0.62 30.69
N LEU A 192 -2.00 0.57 30.31
CA LEU A 192 -2.32 1.81 31.01
C LEU A 192 -3.81 2.18 30.89
N HIS A 193 -4.39 2.05 29.68
CA HIS A 193 -5.81 2.34 29.44
C HIS A 193 -6.75 1.34 30.12
N ASN A 194 -6.40 0.05 30.10
CA ASN A 194 -7.16 -1.01 30.79
C ASN A 194 -7.11 -0.89 32.32
N GLN A 195 -6.15 -0.13 32.87
CA GLN A 195 -6.06 0.13 34.30
C GLN A 195 -6.89 1.35 34.73
N GLU A 196 -7.21 2.27 33.80
CA GLU A 196 -8.13 3.39 34.03
C GLU A 196 -9.59 2.99 33.82
N ASP A 197 -9.88 2.10 32.87
CA ASP A 197 -11.21 1.52 32.65
C ASP A 197 -11.36 0.18 33.40
N GLY A 198 -11.81 0.22 34.66
CA GLY A 198 -11.98 -0.94 35.55
C GLY A 198 -13.03 -1.99 35.14
N LYS A 199 -13.03 -2.48 33.89
CA LYS A 199 -13.77 -3.66 33.43
C LYS A 199 -12.85 -4.58 32.64
N ALA A 200 -12.27 -5.53 33.34
CA ALA A 200 -11.70 -6.73 32.72
C ALA A 200 -12.85 -7.54 32.09
N ASN A 201 -12.98 -7.50 30.76
CA ASN A 201 -13.65 -8.57 30.04
C ASN A 201 -12.57 -9.53 29.50
N PRO A 202 -12.40 -10.73 30.08
CA PRO A 202 -11.38 -11.68 29.69
C PRO A 202 -11.90 -12.57 28.56
N GLU A 203 -12.17 -12.01 27.37
CA GLU A 203 -12.68 -12.83 26.25
C GLU A 203 -12.09 -12.51 24.87
N SER A 204 -10.81 -12.10 24.82
CA SER A 204 -10.06 -12.05 23.55
C SER A 204 -8.60 -12.44 23.77
N THR A 205 -8.36 -13.70 24.13
CA THR A 205 -6.97 -14.19 24.35
C THR A 205 -6.79 -15.65 23.94
N LYS A 206 -7.56 -16.15 22.96
CA LYS A 206 -7.37 -17.52 22.45
C LYS A 206 -7.19 -17.64 20.94
N MET A 207 -6.96 -16.53 20.23
CA MET A 207 -6.70 -16.56 18.79
C MET A 207 -5.47 -15.71 18.36
N ASP A 208 -4.49 -15.45 19.23
CA ASP A 208 -3.55 -14.32 18.98
C ASP A 208 -2.09 -14.68 18.66
N THR A 209 -1.66 -15.93 18.78
CA THR A 209 -0.23 -16.26 18.56
C THR A 209 0.13 -16.53 17.11
N LEU A 210 -0.79 -17.11 16.32
CA LEU A 210 -0.59 -17.36 14.88
C LEU A 210 -0.78 -16.11 13.98
N PRO A 211 -1.75 -15.18 14.23
CA PRO A 211 -1.89 -13.98 13.41
C PRO A 211 -0.77 -12.95 13.61
N THR A 212 -0.07 -12.97 14.75
CA THR A 212 1.00 -11.99 15.06
C THR A 212 2.19 -12.06 14.09
N LEU A 213 2.53 -13.25 13.57
CA LEU A 213 3.64 -13.44 12.62
C LEU A 213 3.20 -13.37 11.16
N LEU A 214 1.92 -13.65 10.89
CA LEU A 214 1.34 -13.61 9.55
C LEU A 214 1.29 -12.18 9.00
N PHE A 215 1.02 -11.17 9.84
CA PHE A 215 0.96 -9.77 9.38
C PHE A 215 2.33 -9.19 8.97
N PRO A 216 3.39 -9.30 9.79
CA PRO A 216 4.76 -8.93 9.36
C PRO A 216 5.20 -9.66 8.09
N LEU A 217 4.89 -10.95 7.98
CA LEU A 217 5.23 -11.75 6.80
C LEU A 217 4.49 -11.25 5.55
N ALA A 218 3.18 -10.98 5.65
CA ALA A 218 2.40 -10.44 4.54
C ALA A 218 2.90 -9.04 4.12
N ALA A 219 3.26 -8.19 5.08
CA ALA A 219 3.86 -6.88 4.84
C ALA A 219 5.21 -6.99 4.14
N PHE A 220 6.06 -7.92 4.58
CA PHE A 220 7.36 -8.21 3.99
C PHE A 220 7.24 -8.70 2.55
N VAL A 221 6.38 -9.71 2.29
CA VAL A 221 6.15 -10.24 0.94
C VAL A 221 5.58 -9.16 0.02
N THR A 222 4.63 -8.37 0.52
CA THR A 222 4.08 -7.23 -0.21
C THR A 222 5.16 -6.20 -0.54
N GLY A 223 6.04 -5.90 0.42
CA GLY A 223 7.19 -5.03 0.21
C GLY A 223 8.16 -5.58 -0.83
N ALA A 224 8.50 -6.87 -0.77
CA ALA A 224 9.39 -7.52 -1.72
C ALA A 224 8.85 -7.49 -3.15
N LEU A 225 7.58 -7.85 -3.34
CA LEU A 225 6.93 -7.76 -4.65
C LEU A 225 6.79 -6.30 -5.12
N SER A 226 6.54 -5.36 -4.20
CA SER A 226 6.49 -3.94 -4.52
C SER A 226 7.84 -3.38 -4.96
N GLY A 227 8.93 -3.74 -4.29
CA GLY A 227 10.29 -3.34 -4.67
C GLY A 227 10.74 -4.01 -5.97
N LEU A 228 10.36 -5.26 -6.18
CA LEU A 228 10.69 -6.02 -7.40
C LEU A 228 10.00 -5.46 -8.64
N PHE A 229 8.70 -5.13 -8.56
CA PHE A 229 7.92 -4.65 -9.71
C PHE A 229 7.81 -3.12 -9.80
N GLY A 230 8.11 -2.40 -8.72
CA GLY A 230 7.98 -0.94 -8.68
C GLY A 230 6.53 -0.42 -8.67
N ILE A 231 5.53 -1.25 -8.36
CA ILE A 231 4.10 -0.87 -8.38
C ILE A 231 3.60 -0.15 -7.11
N GLY A 232 4.39 -0.13 -6.03
CA GLY A 232 4.06 0.59 -4.79
C GLY A 232 3.26 -0.19 -3.74
N GLY A 233 2.99 -1.48 -3.91
CA GLY A 233 2.45 -2.35 -2.85
C GLY A 233 0.97 -2.14 -2.47
N GLY A 234 0.35 -1.03 -2.87
CA GLY A 234 -1.05 -0.71 -2.52
C GLY A 234 -2.08 -1.72 -3.02
N LEU A 235 -1.85 -2.31 -4.20
CA LEU A 235 -2.68 -3.38 -4.77
C LEU A 235 -2.72 -4.64 -3.88
N LEU A 236 -1.64 -4.91 -3.14
CA LEU A 236 -1.51 -6.06 -2.24
C LEU A 236 -1.90 -5.71 -0.80
N LEU A 237 -1.55 -4.50 -0.36
CA LEU A 237 -1.89 -4.03 0.97
C LEU A 237 -3.40 -3.93 1.17
N ASN A 238 -4.14 -3.35 0.22
CA ASN A 238 -5.58 -3.12 0.42
C ASN A 238 -6.36 -4.43 0.69
N PRO A 239 -6.18 -5.53 -0.09
CA PRO A 239 -6.77 -6.83 0.26
C PRO A 239 -6.34 -7.39 1.61
N VAL A 240 -5.06 -7.22 2.00
CA VAL A 240 -4.56 -7.68 3.30
C VAL A 240 -5.25 -6.91 4.44
N LEU A 241 -5.38 -5.59 4.31
CA LEU A 241 -6.08 -4.75 5.29
C LEU A 241 -7.57 -5.14 5.41
N LEU A 242 -8.24 -5.43 4.30
CA LEU A 242 -9.64 -5.88 4.31
C LEU A 242 -9.81 -7.25 4.96
N GLN A 243 -8.86 -8.17 4.80
CA GLN A 243 -8.88 -9.48 5.47
C GLN A 243 -8.72 -9.38 6.99
N ILE A 244 -8.13 -8.28 7.48
CA ILE A 244 -7.99 -7.96 8.91
C ILE A 244 -9.28 -7.33 9.47
N GLY A 245 -10.29 -7.08 8.61
CA GLY A 245 -11.57 -6.50 9.02
C GLY A 245 -11.58 -4.97 9.04
N ILE A 246 -10.55 -4.31 8.50
CA ILE A 246 -10.48 -2.86 8.42
C ILE A 246 -11.50 -2.36 7.38
N PRO A 247 -12.29 -1.32 7.66
CA PRO A 247 -13.28 -0.83 6.71
C PRO A 247 -12.59 -0.32 5.42
N PRO A 248 -13.23 -0.49 4.25
CA PRO A 248 -12.59 -0.22 2.95
C PRO A 248 -12.14 1.23 2.76
N GLN A 249 -12.81 2.18 3.41
CA GLN A 249 -12.45 3.59 3.35
C GLN A 249 -11.13 3.89 4.09
N THR A 250 -10.94 3.35 5.29
CA THR A 250 -9.68 3.54 6.05
C THR A 250 -8.56 2.68 5.46
N ALA A 251 -8.85 1.46 5.01
CA ALA A 251 -7.88 0.60 4.33
C ALA A 251 -7.28 1.26 3.07
N ALA A 252 -8.11 1.94 2.27
CA ALA A 252 -7.65 2.67 1.08
C ALA A 252 -6.75 3.88 1.44
N ALA A 253 -7.09 4.63 2.49
CA ALA A 253 -6.30 5.77 2.95
C ALA A 253 -4.96 5.33 3.56
N THR A 254 -4.98 4.34 4.45
CA THR A 254 -3.79 3.76 5.09
C THR A 254 -2.85 3.13 4.06
N SER A 255 -3.37 2.33 3.13
CA SER A 255 -2.54 1.73 2.07
C SER A 255 -1.89 2.79 1.18
N SER A 256 -2.59 3.85 0.80
CA SER A 256 -2.04 4.95 0.00
C SER A 256 -0.92 5.69 0.73
N PHE A 257 -1.08 5.90 2.04
CA PHE A 257 -0.05 6.49 2.89
C PHE A 257 1.20 5.59 2.97
N MET A 258 1.03 4.28 3.17
CA MET A 258 2.14 3.33 3.19
C MET A 258 2.84 3.21 1.82
N VAL A 259 2.09 3.25 0.72
CA VAL A 259 2.61 3.27 -0.65
C VAL A 259 3.56 4.45 -0.86
N LEU A 260 3.25 5.62 -0.30
CA LEU A 260 4.10 6.81 -0.42
C LEU A 260 5.50 6.57 0.15
N PHE A 261 5.60 6.03 1.36
CA PHE A 261 6.89 5.71 1.99
C PHE A 261 7.61 4.55 1.29
N CYS A 262 6.87 3.53 0.87
CA CYS A 262 7.39 2.40 0.11
C CYS A 262 8.01 2.84 -1.22
N ALA A 263 7.24 3.57 -2.04
CA ALA A 263 7.65 4.00 -3.37
C ALA A 263 8.76 5.05 -3.33
N SER A 264 8.75 5.96 -2.35
CA SER A 264 9.87 6.89 -2.13
C SER A 264 11.16 6.14 -1.75
N MET A 265 11.06 5.08 -0.94
CA MET A 265 12.22 4.26 -0.61
C MET A 265 12.78 3.51 -1.82
N SER A 266 11.93 2.85 -2.62
CA SER A 266 12.35 2.19 -3.86
C SER A 266 12.99 3.18 -4.84
N MET A 267 12.40 4.37 -4.98
CA MET A 267 12.94 5.44 -5.83
C MET A 267 14.35 5.81 -5.42
N VAL A 268 14.60 6.04 -4.11
CA VAL A 268 15.94 6.31 -3.60
C VAL A 268 16.89 5.16 -3.92
N GLN A 269 16.50 3.92 -3.66
CA GLN A 269 17.34 2.74 -3.91
C GLN A 269 17.75 2.63 -5.37
N PHE A 270 16.80 2.79 -6.30
CA PHE A 270 17.09 2.78 -7.73
C PHE A 270 17.98 3.95 -8.17
N ILE A 271 17.83 5.14 -7.58
CA ILE A 271 18.72 6.28 -7.83
C ILE A 271 20.15 5.96 -7.32
N LEU A 272 20.29 5.43 -6.10
CA LEU A 272 21.57 5.04 -5.51
C LEU A 272 22.26 3.91 -6.29
N LEU A 273 21.49 3.05 -6.96
CA LEU A 273 22.01 2.01 -7.86
C LEU A 273 22.56 2.56 -9.19
N GLY A 274 22.41 3.86 -9.43
CA GLY A 274 22.95 4.57 -10.59
C GLY A 274 22.06 4.50 -11.83
N MET A 275 20.75 4.38 -11.69
CA MET A 275 19.84 4.44 -12.84
C MET A 275 19.97 5.78 -13.57
N GLN A 276 20.27 5.72 -14.86
CA GLN A 276 20.36 6.87 -15.75
C GLN A 276 18.94 7.36 -16.13
N GLY A 277 18.76 8.67 -16.35
CA GLY A 277 17.46 9.23 -16.77
C GLY A 277 16.57 9.80 -15.65
N ILE A 278 17.17 10.29 -14.55
CA ILE A 278 16.45 10.92 -13.43
C ILE A 278 15.58 12.11 -13.89
N GLY A 279 16.06 12.87 -14.89
CA GLY A 279 15.31 13.98 -15.50
C GLY A 279 13.96 13.53 -16.07
N GLU A 280 13.98 12.57 -16.99
CA GLU A 280 12.77 11.99 -17.59
C GLU A 280 11.83 11.37 -16.53
N ALA A 281 12.40 10.65 -15.56
CA ALA A 281 11.64 10.04 -14.47
C ALA A 281 10.89 11.07 -13.61
N SER A 282 11.47 12.25 -13.42
CA SER A 282 10.86 13.35 -12.67
C SER A 282 9.66 13.97 -13.41
N VAL A 283 9.76 14.11 -14.74
CA VAL A 283 8.67 14.59 -15.58
C VAL A 283 7.48 13.63 -15.52
N TYR A 284 7.74 12.32 -15.67
CA TYR A 284 6.68 11.31 -15.53
C TYR A 284 6.08 11.28 -14.11
N ALA A 285 6.87 11.55 -13.07
CA ALA A 285 6.35 11.68 -11.71
C ALA A 285 5.37 12.86 -11.58
N GLY A 286 5.69 14.01 -12.19
CA GLY A 286 4.81 15.18 -12.23
C GLY A 286 3.51 14.92 -13.00
N ILE A 287 3.60 14.30 -14.18
CA ILE A 287 2.41 13.92 -14.98
C ILE A 287 1.53 12.95 -14.17
N CYS A 288 2.11 11.93 -13.54
CA CYS A 288 1.36 11.00 -12.69
C CYS A 288 0.71 11.66 -11.48
N PHE A 289 1.36 12.66 -10.88
CA PHE A 289 0.79 13.41 -9.76
C PHE A 289 -0.51 14.10 -10.19
N VAL A 290 -0.48 14.85 -11.30
CA VAL A 290 -1.65 15.55 -11.83
C VAL A 290 -2.73 14.56 -12.27
N ALA A 291 -2.36 13.52 -13.01
CA ALA A 291 -3.30 12.48 -13.47
C ALA A 291 -3.98 11.75 -12.29
N SER A 292 -3.26 11.52 -11.19
CA SER A 292 -3.81 10.89 -9.99
C SER A 292 -4.80 11.80 -9.26
N VAL A 293 -4.55 13.11 -9.14
CA VAL A 293 -5.53 14.07 -8.59
C VAL A 293 -6.80 14.09 -9.45
N VAL A 294 -6.64 14.22 -10.78
CA VAL A 294 -7.78 14.23 -11.71
C VAL A 294 -8.55 12.91 -11.62
N GLY A 295 -7.84 11.79 -11.61
CA GLY A 295 -8.42 10.45 -11.47
C GLY A 295 -9.22 10.28 -10.19
N ALA A 296 -8.67 10.69 -9.04
CA ALA A 296 -9.37 10.65 -7.76
C ALA A 296 -10.67 11.47 -7.79
N VAL A 297 -10.60 12.71 -8.30
CA VAL A 297 -11.78 13.60 -8.42
C VAL A 297 -12.83 13.01 -9.37
N VAL A 298 -12.41 12.49 -10.53
CA VAL A 298 -13.31 11.89 -11.54
C VAL A 298 -13.96 10.63 -11.00
N ILE A 299 -13.19 9.72 -10.39
CA ILE A 299 -13.70 8.48 -9.80
C ILE A 299 -14.73 8.82 -8.72
N GLU A 300 -14.46 9.77 -7.83
CA GLU A 300 -15.41 10.15 -6.79
C GLU A 300 -16.69 10.79 -7.31
N ARG A 301 -16.58 11.61 -8.37
CA ARG A 301 -17.76 12.15 -9.06
C ARG A 301 -18.54 11.03 -9.74
N ALA A 302 -17.85 10.06 -10.36
CA ALA A 302 -18.46 8.90 -10.97
C ALA A 302 -19.19 8.03 -9.94
N ILE A 303 -18.61 7.78 -8.76
CA ILE A 303 -19.27 7.05 -7.66
C ILE A 303 -20.57 7.74 -7.26
N ARG A 304 -20.53 9.06 -7.03
CA ARG A 304 -21.72 9.83 -6.63
C ARG A 304 -22.81 9.82 -7.69
N LYS A 305 -22.44 9.80 -8.98
CA LYS A 305 -23.39 9.80 -10.09
C LYS A 305 -23.95 8.41 -10.40
N SER A 306 -23.12 7.37 -10.31
CA SER A 306 -23.49 5.99 -10.66
C SER A 306 -24.10 5.21 -9.50
N GLY A 307 -23.84 5.60 -8.24
CA GLY A 307 -24.36 4.93 -7.03
C GLY A 307 -23.94 3.47 -6.85
N ARG A 308 -23.04 2.96 -7.71
CA ARG A 308 -22.62 1.55 -7.77
C ARG A 308 -21.10 1.47 -7.70
N VAL A 309 -20.59 0.71 -6.72
CA VAL A 309 -19.15 0.53 -6.50
C VAL A 309 -18.58 -0.49 -7.48
N SER A 310 -19.40 -1.43 -7.98
CA SER A 310 -19.00 -2.44 -8.99
C SER A 310 -18.36 -1.85 -10.25
N LEU A 311 -18.81 -0.69 -10.72
CA LEU A 311 -18.30 -0.05 -11.94
C LEU A 311 -16.81 0.31 -11.82
N ILE A 312 -16.39 0.77 -10.63
CA ILE A 312 -14.98 1.07 -10.34
C ILE A 312 -14.13 -0.19 -10.42
N VAL A 313 -14.63 -1.29 -9.81
CA VAL A 313 -13.91 -2.56 -9.79
C VAL A 313 -13.75 -3.10 -11.21
N PHE A 314 -14.77 -2.97 -12.07
CA PHE A 314 -14.66 -3.32 -13.49
C PHE A 314 -13.68 -2.43 -14.25
N LEU A 315 -13.69 -1.12 -14.03
CA LEU A 315 -12.76 -0.20 -14.67
C LEU A 315 -11.30 -0.52 -14.30
N VAL A 316 -11.02 -0.73 -13.01
CA VAL A 316 -9.69 -1.13 -12.53
C VAL A 316 -9.29 -2.48 -13.12
N THR A 317 -10.21 -3.46 -13.13
CA THR A 317 -9.95 -4.78 -13.74
C THR A 317 -9.65 -4.67 -15.24
N GLY A 318 -10.36 -3.80 -15.96
CA GLY A 318 -10.12 -3.54 -17.38
C GLY A 318 -8.74 -2.96 -17.64
N ILE A 319 -8.33 -1.95 -16.87
CA ILE A 319 -6.99 -1.35 -16.97
C ILE A 319 -5.90 -2.39 -16.67
N MET A 320 -6.10 -3.23 -15.65
CA MET A 320 -5.16 -4.31 -15.31
C MET A 320 -5.08 -5.39 -16.39
N ALA A 321 -6.21 -5.76 -17.00
CA ALA A 321 -6.26 -6.72 -18.09
C ALA A 321 -5.51 -6.21 -19.33
N VAL A 322 -5.77 -4.96 -19.73
CA VAL A 322 -5.05 -4.31 -20.85
C VAL A 322 -3.55 -4.23 -20.55
N SER A 323 -3.18 -3.82 -19.33
CA SER A 323 -1.77 -3.77 -18.91
C SER A 323 -1.11 -5.15 -18.98
N THR A 324 -1.80 -6.20 -18.55
CA THR A 324 -1.30 -7.58 -18.63
C THR A 324 -1.03 -7.99 -20.07
N VAL A 325 -1.95 -7.69 -21.00
CA VAL A 325 -1.79 -8.01 -22.43
C VAL A 325 -0.60 -7.25 -23.02
N ILE A 326 -0.50 -5.95 -22.79
CA ILE A 326 0.59 -5.11 -23.30
C ILE A 326 1.95 -5.60 -22.77
N ILE A 327 2.08 -5.79 -21.45
CA ILE A 327 3.33 -6.22 -20.82
C ILE A 327 3.74 -7.61 -21.31
N THR A 328 2.78 -8.54 -21.45
CA THR A 328 3.08 -9.89 -21.93
C THR A 328 3.52 -9.86 -23.39
N PHE A 329 2.88 -9.05 -24.23
CA PHE A 329 3.21 -8.93 -25.64
C PHE A 329 4.58 -8.29 -25.87
N PHE A 330 4.81 -7.09 -25.32
CA PHE A 330 6.11 -6.40 -25.45
C PHE A 330 7.23 -7.15 -24.74
N GLY A 331 6.97 -7.70 -23.55
CA GLY A 331 7.93 -8.55 -22.85
C GLY A 331 8.33 -9.77 -23.67
N ALA A 332 7.38 -10.45 -24.32
CA ALA A 332 7.70 -11.58 -25.19
C ALA A 332 8.54 -11.17 -26.41
N LEU A 333 8.26 -10.01 -27.01
CA LEU A 333 9.06 -9.47 -28.11
C LEU A 333 10.48 -9.13 -27.67
N ASP A 334 10.65 -8.47 -26.53
CA ASP A 334 11.97 -8.11 -25.99
C ASP A 334 12.80 -9.36 -25.66
N VAL A 335 12.17 -10.37 -25.06
CA VAL A 335 12.82 -11.66 -24.79
C VAL A 335 13.21 -12.36 -26.08
N TRP A 336 12.34 -12.37 -27.09
CA TRP A 336 12.65 -12.95 -28.39
C TRP A 336 13.81 -12.22 -29.09
N ALA A 337 13.82 -10.89 -29.03
CA ALA A 337 14.90 -10.06 -29.59
C ALA A 337 16.23 -10.33 -28.88
N GLN A 338 16.24 -10.41 -27.54
CA GLN A 338 17.44 -10.74 -26.77
C GLN A 338 17.94 -12.16 -27.05
N TYR A 339 17.02 -13.11 -27.28
CA TYR A 339 17.36 -14.50 -27.57
C TYR A 339 18.04 -14.60 -28.95
N THR A 340 17.47 -13.94 -29.95
CA THR A 340 18.01 -13.91 -31.31
C THR A 340 19.31 -13.11 -31.42
N SER A 341 19.52 -12.10 -30.59
CA SER A 341 20.78 -11.34 -30.54
C SER A 341 21.90 -12.05 -29.77
N GLY A 342 21.63 -13.22 -29.14
CA GLY A 342 22.60 -13.95 -28.32
C GLY A 342 23.00 -13.21 -27.03
N ALA A 343 22.14 -12.33 -26.52
CA ALA A 343 22.42 -11.56 -25.30
C ALA A 343 22.41 -12.46 -24.05
N TYR A 344 23.15 -12.07 -23.01
CA TYR A 344 23.20 -12.82 -21.75
C TYR A 344 21.86 -12.76 -21.01
N MET A 345 21.17 -13.90 -20.90
CA MET A 345 19.87 -14.06 -20.24
C MET A 345 19.92 -14.67 -18.83
N GLY A 346 21.13 -14.86 -18.30
CA GLY A 346 21.34 -15.41 -16.96
C GLY A 346 21.12 -14.39 -15.86
N PHE A 347 21.21 -14.86 -14.61
CA PHE A 347 21.19 -13.97 -13.45
C PHE A 347 22.40 -13.05 -13.48
N LYS A 348 22.15 -11.75 -13.28
CA LYS A 348 23.22 -10.78 -13.08
C LYS A 348 23.68 -10.93 -11.64
N LEU A 349 24.98 -11.00 -11.42
CA LEU A 349 25.47 -10.92 -10.06
C LEU A 349 25.18 -9.50 -9.52
N PRO A 350 24.90 -9.37 -8.21
CA PRO A 350 24.78 -8.06 -7.58
C PRO A 350 26.11 -7.25 -7.66
N CYS A 351 27.18 -7.93 -8.08
CA CYS A 351 28.55 -7.52 -8.37
C CYS A 351 29.09 -8.37 -9.53
#